data_AF-A0A292Q851-F1
#
_entry.id   AF-A0A292Q851-F1
#
_cell.length_a   1.000
_cell.length_b   1.000
_cell.length_c   1.000
_cell.angle_alpha   90.00
_cell.angle_beta   90.00
_cell.angle_gamma   90.00
#
_symmetry.space_group_name_H-M   'P 1'
#
loop_
_entity.id
_entity.type
_entity.pdbx_description
1 polymer ?
#
loop_
_entity_poly.entity_id
_entity_poly.type
_entity_poly.pdbx_seq_one_letter_code
_entity_poly.pdbx_strand_id
1 'polypeptide(L)'
;MDPPAGATRPTILLFGTCDTKLSELLFLKHALSENPRAATVLLADVGRVPVAHAEIDIPRGELLPHPPAGFDGFPRNVVIASMSGALVPLINSRLSLSSLHGVISIGGSGGTSLATSAMRNSALPVGFPKMVVSTMAAGDMSSFVGDSDITTVYSVVDIAGMNSILSAILTNAAGAMAGMAEAYHRIHRAPPSTPKKRAVAITMFGITTPAVTHARRVLEGENCEVFVFHCTGAGGRSMEKLIVEGKMDGVLDLTTTELADELVGGVMSAGPERLTAASRVGIPQIISTGALDCVNFGPRDTVPERFRGRDLLVHNDSVTLMRASDEEMTGLGTRMAERVVANLDKPWRTAIWLPMAGFSSLSSLRGPWEGMVGFEGFRENLVKGLGGVLENEPRLELRVEDVGINEEAFAESAACRLLEMMKEAEEEDRREHNFFHGNGRVR
;
A
#
# COMPACT_ATOMS: atom_id res chain seq x y z
N MET A 1 13.84 33.05 16.58
CA MET A 1 13.52 32.11 17.68
C MET A 1 14.63 31.10 17.71
N ASP A 2 15.46 31.13 18.74
CA ASP A 2 16.55 30.17 18.87
C ASP A 2 16.01 28.75 19.08
N PRO A 3 16.67 27.72 18.53
CA PRO A 3 16.26 26.33 18.73
C PRO A 3 16.50 25.94 20.21
N PRO A 4 15.58 25.23 20.86
CA PRO A 4 15.75 24.80 22.24
C PRO A 4 16.90 23.79 22.36
N ALA A 5 17.56 23.83 23.52
CA ALA A 5 18.71 23.00 23.87
C ALA A 5 18.47 21.49 23.63
N GLY A 6 19.37 20.86 22.86
CA GLY A 6 19.41 19.40 22.64
C GLY A 6 18.75 18.88 21.36
N ALA A 7 18.48 19.72 20.35
CA ALA A 7 17.84 19.28 19.11
C ALA A 7 18.78 18.42 18.24
N THR A 8 18.55 17.11 18.22
CA THR A 8 19.11 16.22 17.21
C THR A 8 18.62 16.66 15.83
N ARG A 9 19.54 16.81 14.87
CA ARG A 9 19.20 17.13 13.48
C ARG A 9 18.55 15.89 12.83
N PRO A 10 17.61 16.05 11.88
CA PRO A 10 17.13 14.91 11.10
C PRO A 10 18.30 14.25 10.37
N THR A 11 18.22 12.94 10.19
CA THR A 11 19.23 12.15 9.47
C THR A 11 18.66 11.68 8.15
N ILE A 12 19.37 11.92 7.07
CA ILE A 12 19.00 11.51 5.71
C ILE A 12 20.03 10.51 5.21
N LEU A 13 19.58 9.36 4.71
CA LEU A 13 20.43 8.44 3.97
C LEU A 13 20.39 8.82 2.50
N LEU A 14 21.49 9.37 2.00
CA LEU A 14 21.76 9.51 0.58
C LEU A 14 22.45 8.23 0.11
N PHE A 15 21.94 7.61 -0.94
CA PHE A 15 22.59 6.42 -1.48
C PHE A 15 22.57 6.42 -3.01
N GLY A 16 23.61 5.89 -3.62
CA GLY A 16 23.72 5.80 -5.07
C GLY A 16 24.95 5.05 -5.53
N THR A 17 25.07 4.87 -6.85
CA THR A 17 26.18 4.13 -7.45
C THR A 17 27.41 5.03 -7.54
N CYS A 18 28.27 5.04 -6.50
CA CYS A 18 29.41 5.94 -6.43
C CYS A 18 30.43 5.72 -7.55
N ASP A 19 30.56 4.49 -8.05
CA ASP A 19 31.40 4.15 -9.22
C ASP A 19 31.09 4.93 -10.50
N THR A 20 29.88 5.49 -10.62
CA THR A 20 29.44 6.19 -11.83
C THR A 20 28.93 7.60 -11.56
N LYS A 21 28.56 7.92 -10.32
CA LYS A 21 27.86 9.16 -9.95
C LYS A 21 28.39 9.83 -8.68
N LEU A 22 29.66 9.56 -8.31
CA LEU A 22 30.23 10.12 -7.09
C LEU A 22 30.12 11.64 -7.06
N SER A 23 30.45 12.34 -8.15
CA SER A 23 30.46 13.81 -8.18
C SER A 23 29.08 14.43 -7.90
N GLU A 24 28.03 13.83 -8.44
CA GLU A 24 26.65 14.27 -8.32
C GLU A 24 26.07 13.91 -6.94
N LEU A 25 26.46 12.76 -6.40
CA LEU A 25 26.12 12.36 -5.03
C LEU A 25 26.79 13.28 -4.00
N LEU A 26 28.06 13.62 -4.19
CA LEU A 26 28.77 14.56 -3.32
C LEU A 26 28.15 15.96 -3.39
N PHE A 27 27.78 16.42 -4.58
CA PHE A 27 27.06 17.69 -4.74
C PHE A 27 25.73 17.68 -3.96
N LEU A 28 24.93 16.61 -4.08
CA LEU A 28 23.67 16.49 -3.35
C LEU A 28 23.88 16.38 -1.84
N LYS A 29 24.89 15.64 -1.38
CA LYS A 29 25.28 15.56 0.04
C LYS A 29 25.56 16.96 0.59
N HIS A 30 26.38 17.72 -0.12
CA HIS A 30 26.73 19.08 0.25
C HIS A 30 25.50 20.00 0.28
N ALA A 31 24.66 19.98 -0.75
CA ALA A 31 23.43 20.79 -0.81
C ALA A 31 22.43 20.46 0.31
N LEU A 32 22.36 19.19 0.76
CA LEU A 32 21.55 18.77 1.91
C LEU A 32 22.15 19.27 3.24
N SER A 33 23.47 19.19 3.40
CA SER A 33 24.17 19.61 4.61
C SER A 33 24.21 21.12 4.79
N GLU A 34 24.32 21.90 3.71
CA GLU A 34 24.33 23.36 3.73
C GLU A 34 22.93 24.00 3.73
N ASN A 35 21.87 23.18 3.66
CA ASN A 35 20.51 23.68 3.72
C ASN A 35 20.26 24.44 5.05
N PRO A 36 19.49 25.55 5.06
CA PRO A 36 19.10 26.22 6.31
C PRO A 36 18.43 25.30 7.34
N ARG A 37 17.79 24.22 6.86
CA ARG A 37 17.27 23.11 7.67
C ARG A 37 18.24 21.93 7.64
N ALA A 38 19.48 22.18 8.06
CA ALA A 38 20.58 21.25 7.91
C ALA A 38 20.29 19.88 8.55
N ALA A 39 20.47 18.83 7.75
CA ALA A 39 20.35 17.45 8.17
C ALA A 39 21.73 16.80 8.31
N THR A 40 21.82 15.77 9.16
CA THR A 40 22.93 14.82 9.11
C THR A 40 22.75 13.96 7.86
N VAL A 41 23.74 13.91 6.97
CA VAL A 41 23.64 13.14 5.72
C VAL A 41 24.64 12.00 5.75
N LEU A 42 24.15 10.77 5.62
CA LEU A 42 24.96 9.56 5.46
C LEU A 42 24.98 9.18 3.98
N LEU A 43 26.15 9.05 3.37
CA LEU A 43 26.32 8.59 2.00
C LEU A 43 26.65 7.10 1.97
N ALA A 44 25.79 6.30 1.33
CA ALA A 44 26.01 4.88 1.08
C ALA A 44 26.32 4.59 -0.39
N ASP A 45 27.40 3.84 -0.62
CA ASP A 45 27.80 3.34 -1.94
C ASP A 45 27.08 2.05 -2.29
N VAL A 46 26.17 2.12 -3.27
CA VAL A 46 25.45 0.96 -3.85
C VAL A 46 25.94 0.63 -5.27
N GLY A 47 27.16 1.06 -5.60
CA GLY A 47 27.83 0.81 -6.87
C GLY A 47 28.17 -0.65 -7.11
N ARG A 48 28.49 -0.97 -8.36
CA ARG A 48 29.04 -2.26 -8.77
C ARG A 48 30.48 -2.40 -8.28
N VAL A 49 31.28 -1.37 -8.56
CA VAL A 49 32.70 -1.31 -8.19
C VAL A 49 32.83 -0.49 -6.90
N PRO A 50 33.48 -1.01 -5.86
CA PRO A 50 33.69 -0.24 -4.63
C PRO A 50 34.50 1.04 -4.90
N VAL A 51 34.04 2.17 -4.35
CA VAL A 51 34.77 3.43 -4.40
C VAL A 51 35.26 3.83 -3.01
N ALA A 52 36.53 4.22 -2.91
CA ALA A 52 37.11 4.77 -1.70
C ALA A 52 37.09 6.31 -1.77
N HIS A 53 36.33 6.94 -0.87
CA HIS A 53 36.28 8.39 -0.73
C HIS A 53 35.92 8.76 0.71
N ALA A 54 36.51 9.82 1.27
CA ALA A 54 36.34 10.18 2.68
C ALA A 54 34.89 10.53 3.06
N GLU A 55 34.12 11.03 2.09
CA GLU A 55 32.70 11.37 2.27
C GLU A 55 31.74 10.17 2.13
N ILE A 56 32.23 8.97 1.83
CA ILE A 56 31.39 7.76 1.81
C ILE A 56 31.36 7.21 3.24
N ASP A 57 30.22 7.41 3.91
CA ASP A 57 30.02 6.97 5.30
C ASP A 57 29.78 5.46 5.38
N ILE A 58 29.15 4.89 4.35
CA ILE A 58 28.78 3.47 4.30
C ILE A 58 29.32 2.88 2.98
N PRO A 59 30.52 2.27 3.02
CA PRO A 59 31.13 1.72 1.82
C PRO A 59 30.36 0.49 1.34
N ARG A 60 30.45 0.20 0.04
CA ARG A 60 29.79 -0.96 -0.58
C ARG A 60 30.13 -2.30 0.10
N GLY A 61 31.34 -2.41 0.66
CA GLY A 61 31.77 -3.59 1.42
C GLY A 61 31.04 -3.80 2.75
N GLU A 62 30.48 -2.75 3.35
CA GLU A 62 29.64 -2.88 4.55
C GLU A 62 28.24 -3.41 4.19
N LEU A 63 27.69 -2.96 3.07
CA LEU A 63 26.38 -3.44 2.57
C LEU A 63 26.45 -4.88 2.07
N LEU A 64 27.52 -5.22 1.34
CA LEU A 64 27.72 -6.54 0.76
C LEU A 64 29.12 -7.08 1.10
N PRO A 65 29.33 -7.58 2.32
CA PRO A 65 30.64 -7.99 2.82
C PRO A 65 31.20 -9.24 2.13
N HIS A 66 30.32 -10.11 1.63
CA HIS A 66 30.68 -11.34 0.93
C HIS A 66 30.05 -11.37 -0.46
N PRO A 67 30.52 -10.52 -1.39
CA PRO A 67 30.01 -10.54 -2.75
C PRO A 67 30.38 -11.86 -3.44
N PRO A 68 29.49 -12.41 -4.30
CA PRO A 68 29.84 -13.54 -5.15
C PRO A 68 31.13 -13.29 -5.94
N ALA A 69 31.91 -14.34 -6.19
CA ALA A 69 33.12 -14.23 -7.02
C ALA A 69 32.77 -13.69 -8.41
N GLY A 70 33.49 -12.66 -8.87
CA GLY A 70 33.26 -12.01 -10.17
C GLY A 70 32.01 -11.11 -10.22
N PHE A 71 31.54 -10.60 -9.08
CA PHE A 71 30.35 -9.73 -8.99
C PHE A 71 30.40 -8.50 -9.91
N ASP A 72 31.58 -7.92 -10.13
CA ASP A 72 31.82 -6.81 -11.05
C ASP A 72 31.51 -7.16 -12.52
N GLY A 73 31.69 -8.43 -12.89
CA GLY A 73 31.33 -8.97 -14.20
C GLY A 73 29.86 -9.37 -14.35
N PHE A 74 29.05 -9.31 -13.30
CA PHE A 74 27.66 -9.78 -13.37
C PHE A 74 26.78 -8.90 -14.28
N PRO A 75 25.72 -9.49 -14.89
CA PRO A 75 24.71 -8.73 -15.61
C PRO A 75 24.14 -7.59 -14.77
N ARG A 76 23.82 -6.46 -15.42
CA ARG A 76 23.39 -5.22 -14.74
C ARG A 76 22.17 -5.43 -13.83
N ASN A 77 21.19 -6.20 -14.27
CA ASN A 77 19.99 -6.53 -13.50
C ASN A 77 20.31 -7.32 -12.23
N VAL A 78 21.28 -8.26 -12.28
CA VAL A 78 21.71 -9.03 -11.11
C VAL A 78 22.37 -8.11 -10.08
N VAL A 79 23.28 -7.24 -10.52
CA VAL A 79 23.93 -6.27 -9.63
C VAL A 79 22.92 -5.33 -8.97
N ILE A 80 21.95 -4.81 -9.74
CA ILE A 80 20.88 -3.95 -9.23
C ILE A 80 20.06 -4.68 -8.15
N ALA A 81 19.63 -5.91 -8.42
CA ALA A 81 18.86 -6.70 -7.47
C ALA A 81 19.65 -7.00 -6.19
N SER A 82 20.90 -7.42 -6.31
CA SER A 82 21.77 -7.72 -5.16
C SER A 82 22.02 -6.49 -4.28
N MET A 83 22.38 -5.35 -4.88
CA MET A 83 22.66 -4.13 -4.12
C MET A 83 21.39 -3.50 -3.53
N SER A 84 20.25 -3.57 -4.24
CA SER A 84 18.97 -3.17 -3.68
C SER A 84 18.59 -4.01 -2.45
N GLY A 85 18.75 -5.33 -2.53
CA GLY A 85 18.49 -6.23 -1.40
C GLY A 85 19.46 -6.01 -0.23
N ALA A 86 20.74 -5.76 -0.51
CA ALA A 86 21.75 -5.47 0.50
C ALA A 86 21.49 -4.16 1.28
N LEU A 87 20.82 -3.19 0.68
CA LEU A 87 20.50 -1.91 1.33
C LEU A 87 19.34 -2.03 2.33
N VAL A 88 18.41 -2.96 2.13
CA VAL A 88 17.18 -3.11 2.93
C VAL A 88 17.48 -3.34 4.43
N PRO A 89 18.36 -4.28 4.83
CA PRO A 89 18.69 -4.49 6.25
C PRO A 89 19.26 -3.25 6.93
N LEU A 90 20.09 -2.47 6.23
CA LEU A 90 20.64 -1.23 6.75
C LEU A 90 19.54 -0.20 7.02
N ILE A 91 18.65 0.03 6.04
CA ILE A 91 17.53 0.97 6.19
C ILE A 91 16.67 0.55 7.38
N ASN A 92 16.30 -0.74 7.46
CA ASN A 92 15.45 -1.26 8.52
C ASN A 92 16.10 -1.13 9.91
N SER A 93 17.40 -1.43 10.01
CA SER A 93 18.17 -1.27 11.26
C SER A 93 18.22 0.19 11.72
N ARG A 94 18.47 1.13 10.80
CA ARG A 94 18.50 2.55 11.14
C ARG A 94 17.13 3.10 11.51
N LEU A 95 16.08 2.61 10.86
CA LEU A 95 14.70 2.96 11.14
C LEU A 95 14.26 2.46 12.53
N SER A 96 14.55 1.21 12.89
CA SER A 96 14.20 0.65 14.21
C SER A 96 14.88 1.38 15.36
N LEU A 97 16.10 1.90 15.13
CA LEU A 97 16.82 2.75 16.05
C LEU A 97 16.34 4.22 16.08
N SER A 98 15.27 4.57 15.34
CA SER A 98 14.78 5.95 15.19
C SER A 98 15.88 6.94 14.76
N SER A 99 16.86 6.45 14.02
CA SER A 99 18.07 7.20 13.63
C SER A 99 18.03 7.72 12.19
N LEU A 100 16.91 7.49 11.48
CA LEU A 100 16.72 7.80 10.07
C LEU A 100 15.39 8.53 9.85
N HIS A 101 15.40 9.59 9.06
CA HIS A 101 14.27 10.52 8.88
C HIS A 101 13.99 10.87 7.41
N GLY A 102 14.83 10.39 6.48
CA GLY A 102 14.59 10.48 5.06
C GLY A 102 15.56 9.61 4.27
N VAL A 103 15.15 9.20 3.08
CA VAL A 103 16.01 8.48 2.13
C VAL A 103 15.93 9.13 0.76
N ILE A 104 17.08 9.36 0.15
CA ILE A 104 17.18 9.99 -1.17
C ILE A 104 18.21 9.30 -2.05
N SER A 105 17.92 9.21 -3.34
CA SER A 105 18.84 8.67 -4.35
C SER A 105 18.75 9.45 -5.66
N ILE A 106 19.75 9.28 -6.51
CA ILE A 106 19.80 9.83 -7.87
C ILE A 106 20.15 8.72 -8.86
N GLY A 107 19.56 8.73 -10.05
CA GLY A 107 19.96 7.75 -11.06
C GLY A 107 19.22 7.82 -12.39
N GLY A 108 19.80 7.17 -13.39
CA GLY A 108 19.07 6.80 -14.62
C GLY A 108 18.11 5.63 -14.36
N SER A 109 17.62 4.97 -15.41
CA SER A 109 16.73 3.80 -15.29
C SER A 109 17.20 2.74 -14.27
N GLY A 110 18.45 2.27 -14.38
CA GLY A 110 18.97 1.25 -13.47
C GLY A 110 19.14 1.71 -12.02
N GLY A 111 19.61 2.95 -11.81
CA GLY A 111 19.77 3.51 -10.46
C GLY A 111 18.42 3.80 -9.79
N THR A 112 17.44 4.27 -10.58
CA THR A 112 16.06 4.46 -10.14
C THR A 112 15.44 3.13 -9.73
N SER A 113 15.60 2.08 -10.54
CA SER A 113 15.10 0.74 -10.23
C SER A 113 15.71 0.18 -8.93
N LEU A 114 17.03 0.30 -8.75
CA LEU A 114 17.72 -0.07 -7.51
C LEU A 114 17.14 0.67 -6.31
N ALA A 115 17.05 2.00 -6.43
CA ALA A 115 16.65 2.84 -5.32
C ALA A 115 15.21 2.63 -4.90
N THR A 116 14.28 2.63 -5.85
CA THR A 116 12.87 2.47 -5.50
C THR A 116 12.52 1.03 -5.10
N SER A 117 13.24 0.03 -5.62
CA SER A 117 13.16 -1.35 -5.10
C SER A 117 13.59 -1.40 -3.63
N ALA A 118 14.74 -0.81 -3.28
CA ALA A 118 15.19 -0.79 -1.88
C ALA A 118 14.21 -0.03 -0.97
N MET A 119 13.68 1.11 -1.41
CA MET A 119 12.70 1.89 -0.64
C MET A 119 11.40 1.11 -0.38
N ARG A 120 10.87 0.41 -1.39
CA ARG A 120 9.63 -0.38 -1.27
C ARG A 120 9.79 -1.63 -0.42
N ASN A 121 10.93 -2.30 -0.54
CA ASN A 121 11.21 -3.54 0.17
C ASN A 121 11.78 -3.31 1.57
N SER A 122 12.01 -2.05 1.96
CA SER A 122 12.32 -1.66 3.34
C SER A 122 11.03 -1.45 4.13
N ALA A 123 11.12 -1.56 5.45
CA ALA A 123 10.04 -1.29 6.39
C ALA A 123 9.74 0.22 6.55
N LEU A 124 10.03 1.03 5.53
CA LEU A 124 9.75 2.47 5.53
C LEU A 124 8.23 2.67 5.49
N PRO A 125 7.63 3.29 6.52
CA PRO A 125 6.18 3.42 6.60
C PRO A 125 5.68 4.46 5.60
N VAL A 126 4.38 4.42 5.32
CA VAL A 126 3.70 5.50 4.60
C VAL A 126 3.89 6.82 5.36
N GLY A 127 4.19 7.89 4.63
CA GLY A 127 4.51 9.21 5.18
C GLY A 127 6.00 9.41 5.51
N PHE A 128 6.81 8.35 5.48
CA PHE A 128 8.26 8.49 5.61
C PHE A 128 8.85 9.20 4.37
N PRO A 129 9.73 10.20 4.51
CA PRO A 129 10.32 10.87 3.35
C PRO A 129 11.17 9.95 2.46
N LYS A 130 10.66 9.64 1.26
CA LYS A 130 11.32 8.80 0.24
C LYS A 130 11.39 9.57 -1.07
N MET A 131 12.59 9.80 -1.62
CA MET A 131 12.75 10.57 -2.87
C MET A 131 13.77 10.00 -3.83
N VAL A 132 13.47 10.02 -5.12
CA VAL A 132 14.45 9.72 -6.18
C VAL A 132 14.50 10.84 -7.21
N VAL A 133 15.69 11.35 -7.52
CA VAL A 133 15.93 12.19 -8.69
C VAL A 133 16.24 11.29 -9.87
N SER A 134 15.35 11.24 -10.87
CA SER A 134 15.37 10.23 -11.92
C SER A 134 15.30 10.84 -13.32
N THR A 135 16.07 10.25 -14.25
CA THR A 135 15.92 10.53 -15.69
C THR A 135 14.63 9.95 -16.27
N MET A 136 13.94 9.07 -15.55
CA MET A 136 12.73 8.38 -15.98
C MET A 136 11.44 9.06 -15.48
N ALA A 137 11.53 10.06 -14.59
CA ALA A 137 10.36 10.60 -13.88
C ALA A 137 9.32 11.29 -14.79
N ALA A 138 9.69 11.66 -16.02
CA ALA A 138 8.76 12.21 -17.01
C ALA A 138 8.01 11.12 -17.83
N GLY A 139 8.17 9.84 -17.47
CA GLY A 139 7.50 8.70 -18.11
C GLY A 139 6.63 7.90 -17.14
N ASP A 140 6.37 6.63 -17.48
CA ASP A 140 5.63 5.70 -16.62
C ASP A 140 6.46 5.31 -15.39
N MET A 141 6.02 5.80 -14.23
CA MET A 141 6.66 5.54 -12.94
C MET A 141 6.00 4.40 -12.13
N SER A 142 4.95 3.75 -12.66
CA SER A 142 4.19 2.71 -11.95
C SER A 142 5.07 1.58 -11.42
N SER A 143 5.95 1.05 -12.28
CA SER A 143 6.90 -0.02 -11.92
C SER A 143 8.01 0.43 -10.95
N PHE A 144 8.26 1.73 -10.84
CA PHE A 144 9.25 2.30 -9.92
C PHE A 144 8.65 2.65 -8.56
N VAL A 145 7.49 3.30 -8.51
CA VAL A 145 6.87 3.78 -7.26
C VAL A 145 6.01 2.69 -6.61
N GLY A 146 5.40 1.81 -7.42
CA GLY A 146 4.51 0.75 -6.95
C GLY A 146 3.30 1.32 -6.19
N ASP A 147 3.09 0.81 -4.99
CA ASP A 147 2.05 1.19 -4.02
C ASP A 147 2.59 2.06 -2.87
N SER A 148 3.80 2.59 -3.03
CA SER A 148 4.44 3.46 -2.03
C SER A 148 4.30 4.94 -2.37
N ASP A 149 4.48 5.77 -1.36
CA ASP A 149 4.53 7.23 -1.45
C ASP A 149 5.97 7.72 -1.73
N ILE A 150 6.64 7.15 -2.76
CA ILE A 150 7.94 7.63 -3.23
C ILE A 150 7.74 8.89 -4.07
N THR A 151 8.41 9.98 -3.68
CA THR A 151 8.47 11.22 -4.46
C THR A 151 9.50 11.08 -5.58
N THR A 152 9.13 11.48 -6.79
CA THR A 152 10.04 11.46 -7.95
C THR A 152 10.31 12.90 -8.40
N VAL A 153 11.58 13.20 -8.68
CA VAL A 153 12.01 14.49 -9.23
C VAL A 153 12.63 14.23 -10.59
N TYR A 154 12.13 14.87 -11.63
CA TYR A 154 12.71 14.70 -12.97
C TYR A 154 14.05 15.41 -13.08
N SER A 155 15.08 14.67 -13.48
CA SER A 155 16.43 15.23 -13.63
C SER A 155 16.57 16.16 -14.83
N VAL A 156 15.61 16.16 -15.76
CA VAL A 156 15.57 16.91 -17.04
C VAL A 156 16.67 16.52 -18.01
N VAL A 157 17.92 16.57 -17.57
CA VAL A 157 19.11 16.12 -18.28
C VAL A 157 19.57 14.76 -17.71
N ASP A 158 20.41 14.05 -18.45
CA ASP A 158 21.05 12.84 -17.93
C ASP A 158 21.94 13.17 -16.71
N ILE A 159 22.08 12.19 -15.82
CA ILE A 159 22.92 12.29 -14.62
C ILE A 159 24.28 11.68 -14.96
N ALA A 160 25.06 12.48 -15.69
CA ALA A 160 26.37 12.14 -16.22
C ALA A 160 27.30 13.37 -16.16
N GLY A 161 27.74 13.69 -14.95
CA GLY A 161 28.50 14.89 -14.62
C GLY A 161 27.63 16.10 -14.27
N MET A 162 28.24 17.05 -13.56
CA MET A 162 27.56 18.27 -13.11
C MET A 162 27.45 19.30 -14.23
N ASN A 163 26.28 19.93 -14.32
CA ASN A 163 26.02 21.11 -15.16
C ASN A 163 25.03 22.03 -14.43
N SER A 164 24.80 23.24 -14.94
CA SER A 164 23.94 24.24 -14.27
C SER A 164 22.50 23.77 -14.08
N ILE A 165 21.95 23.01 -15.04
CA ILE A 165 20.58 22.47 -14.97
C ILE A 165 20.50 21.40 -13.88
N LEU A 166 21.39 20.41 -13.92
CA LEU A 166 21.42 19.34 -12.92
C LEU A 166 21.70 19.89 -11.52
N SER A 167 22.60 20.86 -11.40
CA SER A 167 22.90 21.53 -10.12
C SER A 167 21.65 22.17 -9.52
N ALA A 168 20.91 22.95 -10.31
CA ALA A 168 19.67 23.57 -9.85
C ALA A 168 18.62 22.53 -9.40
N ILE A 169 18.48 21.43 -10.15
CA ILE A 169 17.54 20.36 -9.81
C ILE A 169 17.94 19.63 -8.53
N LEU A 170 19.22 19.29 -8.37
CA LEU A 170 19.72 18.64 -7.16
C LEU A 170 19.61 19.56 -5.94
N THR A 171 19.84 20.87 -6.09
CA THR A 171 19.61 21.85 -5.01
C THR A 171 18.14 21.91 -4.61
N ASN A 172 17.21 21.91 -5.56
CA ASN A 172 15.77 21.88 -5.26
C ASN A 172 15.36 20.58 -4.57
N ALA A 173 15.86 19.44 -5.05
CA ALA A 173 15.62 18.13 -4.43
C ALA A 173 16.17 18.09 -2.98
N ALA A 174 17.34 18.66 -2.74
CA ALA A 174 17.91 18.79 -1.39
C ALA A 174 16.99 19.61 -0.47
N GLY A 175 16.51 20.76 -0.94
CA GLY A 175 15.59 21.60 -0.16
C GLY A 175 14.27 20.91 0.16
N ALA A 176 13.69 20.21 -0.82
CA ALA A 176 12.46 19.44 -0.63
C ALA A 176 12.66 18.31 0.40
N MET A 177 13.72 17.50 0.23
CA MET A 177 14.01 16.39 1.15
C MET A 177 14.34 16.88 2.57
N ALA A 178 15.14 17.94 2.73
CA ALA A 178 15.42 18.52 4.03
C ALA A 178 14.14 19.01 4.73
N GLY A 179 13.23 19.64 3.99
CA GLY A 179 11.92 20.06 4.49
C GLY A 179 11.03 18.89 4.93
N MET A 180 10.98 17.83 4.14
CA MET A 180 10.22 16.61 4.46
C MET A 180 10.79 15.89 5.69
N ALA A 181 12.11 15.70 5.75
CA ALA A 181 12.80 15.05 6.87
C ALA A 181 12.61 15.80 8.19
N GLU A 182 12.69 17.13 8.16
CA GLU A 182 12.42 17.98 9.33
C GLU A 182 10.95 17.89 9.78
N ALA A 183 10.00 17.91 8.85
CA ALA A 183 8.59 17.76 9.17
C ALA A 183 8.30 16.40 9.82
N TYR A 184 8.85 15.33 9.23
CA TYR A 184 8.73 13.97 9.76
C TYR A 184 9.35 13.85 11.16
N HIS A 185 10.58 14.34 11.33
CA HIS A 185 11.29 14.33 12.62
C HIS A 185 10.51 15.07 13.72
N ARG A 186 9.91 16.22 13.39
CA ARG A 186 9.09 16.98 14.34
C ARG A 186 7.82 16.24 14.75
N ILE A 187 7.11 15.63 13.81
CA ILE A 187 5.87 14.88 14.10
C ILE A 187 6.16 13.71 15.04
N HIS A 188 7.25 12.98 14.81
CA HIS A 188 7.59 11.79 15.61
C HIS A 188 8.20 12.12 16.99
N ARG A 189 8.56 13.38 17.23
CA ARG A 189 8.98 13.88 18.56
C ARG A 189 7.87 14.54 19.37
N ALA A 190 6.81 15.00 18.70
CA ALA A 190 5.70 15.64 19.40
C ALA A 190 4.91 14.58 20.18
N PRO A 191 4.57 14.82 21.46
CA PRO A 191 3.63 13.96 22.15
C PRO A 191 2.29 13.97 21.39
N PRO A 192 1.59 12.83 21.27
CA PRO A 192 0.28 12.79 20.62
C PRO A 192 -0.64 13.78 21.33
N SER A 193 -1.07 14.83 20.62
CA SER A 193 -1.83 15.95 21.20
C SER A 193 -3.33 15.69 21.27
N THR A 194 -3.80 14.60 20.66
CA THR A 194 -5.21 14.20 20.65
C THR A 194 -5.35 12.71 20.95
N PRO A 195 -6.44 12.28 21.62
CA PRO A 195 -6.77 10.87 21.75
C PRO A 195 -6.78 10.21 20.37
N LYS A 196 -6.15 9.04 20.23
CA LYS A 196 -6.15 8.26 18.98
C LYS A 196 -7.60 7.89 18.66
N LYS A 197 -8.14 8.40 17.54
CA LYS A 197 -9.40 7.91 16.99
C LYS A 197 -9.19 6.49 16.46
N ARG A 198 -10.26 5.68 16.45
CA ARG A 198 -10.20 4.35 15.82
C ARG A 198 -10.07 4.54 14.31
N ALA A 199 -8.98 4.05 13.73
CA ALA A 199 -8.69 4.15 12.31
C ALA A 199 -9.43 3.04 11.56
N VAL A 200 -10.31 3.41 10.62
CA VAL A 200 -11.09 2.46 9.84
C VAL A 200 -10.80 2.63 8.36
N ALA A 201 -10.38 1.56 7.71
CA ALA A 201 -10.26 1.53 6.25
C ALA A 201 -11.62 1.23 5.61
N ILE A 202 -11.94 1.87 4.49
CA ILE A 202 -13.10 1.55 3.66
C ILE A 202 -12.73 1.53 2.18
N THR A 203 -13.15 0.52 1.45
CA THR A 203 -12.86 0.37 0.01
C THR A 203 -13.99 0.90 -0.86
N MET A 204 -13.63 1.55 -1.96
CA MET A 204 -14.56 2.32 -2.79
C MET A 204 -14.28 2.18 -4.27
N PHE A 205 -15.36 2.19 -5.06
CA PHE A 205 -15.34 2.47 -6.49
C PHE A 205 -16.45 3.46 -6.85
N GLY A 206 -16.38 4.08 -8.02
CA GLY A 206 -17.36 5.10 -8.44
C GLY A 206 -18.81 4.59 -8.36
N ILE A 207 -19.02 3.31 -8.71
CA ILE A 207 -20.32 2.62 -8.71
C ILE A 207 -20.73 2.03 -7.36
N THR A 208 -19.94 2.23 -6.29
CA THR A 208 -20.24 1.91 -4.88
C THR A 208 -20.16 3.13 -3.96
N THR A 209 -19.96 4.32 -4.53
CA THR A 209 -19.79 5.58 -3.78
C THR A 209 -20.96 5.91 -2.83
N PRO A 210 -22.24 5.67 -3.18
CA PRO A 210 -23.35 5.86 -2.24
C PRO A 210 -23.19 5.08 -0.94
N ALA A 211 -22.91 3.77 -1.02
CA ALA A 211 -22.69 2.91 0.14
C ALA A 211 -21.54 3.42 1.02
N VAL A 212 -20.38 3.67 0.39
CA VAL A 212 -19.16 4.15 1.06
C VAL A 212 -19.40 5.49 1.74
N THR A 213 -20.09 6.41 1.07
CA THR A 213 -20.37 7.74 1.62
C THR A 213 -21.27 7.65 2.85
N HIS A 214 -22.27 6.78 2.80
CA HIS A 214 -23.18 6.55 3.93
C HIS A 214 -22.43 5.91 5.11
N ALA A 215 -21.75 4.77 4.89
CA ALA A 215 -20.98 4.08 5.90
C ALA A 215 -19.90 4.97 6.55
N ARG A 216 -19.19 5.80 5.76
CA ARG A 216 -18.23 6.77 6.27
C ARG A 216 -18.86 7.72 7.28
N ARG A 217 -20.05 8.28 7.00
CA ARG A 217 -20.74 9.20 7.91
C ARG A 217 -21.11 8.54 9.23
N VAL A 218 -21.57 7.28 9.18
CA VAL A 218 -21.89 6.48 10.38
C VAL A 218 -20.63 6.30 11.24
N LEU A 219 -19.53 5.86 10.64
CA LEU A 219 -18.25 5.66 11.34
C LEU A 219 -17.68 6.96 11.91
N GLU A 220 -17.71 8.05 11.14
CA GLU A 220 -17.26 9.38 11.60
C GLU A 220 -18.11 9.89 12.77
N GLY A 221 -19.41 9.61 12.78
CA GLY A 221 -20.33 9.90 13.89
C GLY A 221 -19.94 9.20 15.20
N GLU A 222 -19.31 8.02 15.11
CA GLU A 222 -18.85 7.20 16.23
C GLU A 222 -17.36 7.40 16.57
N ASN A 223 -16.83 8.59 16.22
CA ASN A 223 -15.47 9.04 16.51
C ASN A 223 -14.37 8.16 15.89
N CYS A 224 -14.65 7.53 14.75
CA CYS A 224 -13.63 6.91 13.91
C CYS A 224 -12.95 7.95 13.00
N GLU A 225 -11.70 7.69 12.64
CA GLU A 225 -11.02 8.32 11.52
C GLU A 225 -11.10 7.36 10.33
N VAL A 226 -11.73 7.80 9.23
CA VAL A 226 -12.03 6.92 8.09
C VAL A 226 -11.10 7.21 6.93
N PHE A 227 -10.45 6.16 6.42
CA PHE A 227 -9.54 6.19 5.28
C PHE A 227 -10.20 5.50 4.09
N VAL A 228 -10.60 6.28 3.08
CA VAL A 228 -11.24 5.74 1.86
C VAL A 228 -10.18 5.37 0.83
N PHE A 229 -10.17 4.11 0.39
CA PHE A 229 -9.25 3.59 -0.61
C PHE A 229 -10.00 3.33 -1.92
N HIS A 230 -9.55 3.97 -2.99
CA HIS A 230 -10.09 3.73 -4.33
C HIS A 230 -9.52 2.42 -4.90
N CYS A 231 -10.37 1.45 -5.18
CA CYS A 231 -10.01 0.11 -5.65
C CYS A 231 -9.55 0.05 -7.10
N THR A 232 -8.43 0.72 -7.40
CA THR A 232 -7.77 0.75 -8.71
C THR A 232 -6.50 -0.12 -8.75
N GLY A 233 -6.45 -1.15 -7.91
CA GLY A 233 -5.29 -2.00 -7.68
C GLY A 233 -4.31 -1.39 -6.67
N ALA A 234 -3.91 -0.14 -6.89
CA ALA A 234 -3.03 0.58 -5.96
C ALA A 234 -3.70 0.85 -4.62
N GLY A 235 -4.99 1.24 -4.60
CA GLY A 235 -5.69 1.51 -3.35
C GLY A 235 -5.84 0.28 -2.46
N GLY A 236 -6.19 -0.88 -3.03
CA GLY A 236 -6.21 -2.14 -2.29
C GLY A 236 -4.84 -2.47 -1.69
N ARG A 237 -3.77 -2.44 -2.48
CA ARG A 237 -2.41 -2.70 -1.97
C ARG A 237 -1.99 -1.73 -0.85
N SER A 238 -2.28 -0.44 -1.02
CA SER A 238 -1.98 0.55 0.02
C SER A 238 -2.77 0.28 1.31
N MET A 239 -4.03 -0.13 1.21
CA MET A 239 -4.84 -0.54 2.37
C MET A 239 -4.24 -1.75 3.07
N GLU A 240 -3.96 -2.84 2.34
CA GLU A 240 -3.35 -4.07 2.89
C GLU A 240 -2.03 -3.76 3.61
N LYS A 241 -1.19 -2.89 3.02
CA LYS A 241 0.07 -2.45 3.63
C LYS A 241 -0.16 -1.71 4.95
N LEU A 242 -1.11 -0.77 5.00
CA LEU A 242 -1.44 -0.02 6.22
C LEU A 242 -2.02 -0.91 7.33
N ILE A 243 -2.75 -1.97 6.95
CA ILE A 243 -3.23 -3.00 7.89
C ILE A 243 -2.03 -3.74 8.51
N VAL A 244 -1.10 -4.23 7.69
CA VAL A 244 0.12 -4.91 8.18
C VAL A 244 0.98 -3.99 9.05
N GLU A 245 1.03 -2.69 8.75
CA GLU A 245 1.73 -1.68 9.55
C GLU A 245 1.02 -1.32 10.88
N GLY A 246 -0.11 -1.94 11.19
CA GLY A 246 -0.87 -1.68 12.41
C GLY A 246 -1.49 -0.28 12.46
N LYS A 247 -1.76 0.31 11.29
CA LYS A 247 -2.36 1.66 11.16
C LYS A 247 -3.88 1.64 11.13
N MET A 248 -4.49 0.46 11.00
CA MET A 248 -5.94 0.27 10.94
C MET A 248 -6.41 -0.56 12.13
N ASP A 249 -7.49 -0.11 12.77
CA ASP A 249 -8.14 -0.79 13.88
C ASP A 249 -9.35 -1.62 13.39
N GLY A 250 -9.87 -1.35 12.18
CA GLY A 250 -10.91 -2.15 11.51
C GLY A 250 -11.01 -1.87 10.00
N VAL A 251 -11.65 -2.78 9.26
CA VAL A 251 -11.78 -2.71 7.79
C VAL A 251 -13.22 -2.94 7.35
N LEU A 252 -13.77 -1.98 6.62
CA LEU A 252 -15.04 -2.12 5.93
C LEU A 252 -14.77 -2.28 4.43
N ASP A 253 -14.51 -3.51 4.01
CA ASP A 253 -14.13 -3.83 2.64
C ASP A 253 -15.36 -3.99 1.74
N LEU A 254 -16.08 -2.88 1.51
CA LEU A 254 -17.31 -2.86 0.70
C LEU A 254 -17.06 -3.20 -0.77
N THR A 255 -15.90 -2.81 -1.30
CA THR A 255 -15.57 -2.90 -2.72
C THR A 255 -14.37 -3.82 -2.96
N THR A 256 -14.62 -4.98 -3.55
CA THR A 256 -13.60 -6.03 -3.78
C THR A 256 -13.29 -6.27 -5.27
N THR A 257 -13.72 -5.35 -6.15
CA THR A 257 -13.56 -5.39 -7.62
C THR A 257 -12.16 -5.76 -8.13
N GLU A 258 -11.10 -5.45 -7.38
CA GLU A 258 -9.71 -5.76 -7.75
C GLU A 258 -9.45 -7.28 -7.91
N LEU A 259 -10.30 -8.13 -7.33
CA LEU A 259 -10.29 -9.58 -7.54
C LEU A 259 -10.77 -9.97 -8.94
N ALA A 260 -11.76 -9.26 -9.50
CA ALA A 260 -12.26 -9.49 -10.87
C ALA A 260 -11.17 -9.17 -11.90
N ASP A 261 -10.47 -8.04 -11.70
CA ASP A 261 -9.32 -7.66 -12.51
C ASP A 261 -8.18 -8.67 -12.41
N GLU A 262 -7.87 -9.19 -11.21
CA GLU A 262 -6.85 -10.24 -11.05
C GLU A 262 -7.22 -11.53 -11.81
N LEU A 263 -8.47 -11.97 -11.69
CA LEU A 263 -8.94 -13.23 -12.28
C LEU A 263 -8.96 -13.19 -13.81
N VAL A 264 -9.46 -12.08 -14.38
CA VAL A 264 -9.77 -11.98 -15.82
C VAL A 264 -8.64 -11.29 -16.61
N GLY A 265 -7.77 -10.56 -15.92
CA GLY A 265 -6.68 -9.79 -16.51
C GLY A 265 -7.06 -8.35 -16.86
N GLY A 266 -7.79 -7.70 -15.96
CA GLY A 266 -8.04 -6.25 -15.98
C GLY A 266 -6.82 -5.44 -15.53
N VAL A 267 -6.90 -4.12 -15.64
CA VAL A 267 -5.78 -3.19 -15.41
C VAL A 267 -5.68 -2.67 -13.97
N MET A 268 -6.69 -2.94 -13.13
CA MET A 268 -6.83 -2.49 -11.75
C MET A 268 -6.67 -3.63 -10.74
N SER A 269 -5.85 -4.65 -11.03
CA SER A 269 -5.59 -5.72 -10.07
C SER A 269 -4.76 -5.22 -8.89
N ALA A 270 -5.15 -5.62 -7.67
CA ALA A 270 -4.36 -5.46 -6.45
C ALA A 270 -3.37 -6.61 -6.21
N GLY A 271 -3.42 -7.67 -7.04
CA GLY A 271 -2.52 -8.81 -6.96
C GLY A 271 -2.85 -9.82 -5.85
N PRO A 272 -2.00 -10.84 -5.68
CA PRO A 272 -2.33 -12.04 -4.89
C PRO A 272 -2.44 -11.83 -3.38
N GLU A 273 -2.01 -10.67 -2.88
CA GLU A 273 -2.12 -10.30 -1.46
C GLU A 273 -3.41 -9.52 -1.16
N ARG A 274 -4.27 -9.26 -2.15
CA ARG A 274 -5.55 -8.61 -1.89
C ARG A 274 -6.46 -9.52 -1.07
N LEU A 275 -7.10 -8.94 -0.06
CA LEU A 275 -8.04 -9.55 0.87
C LEU A 275 -7.37 -10.51 1.88
N THR A 276 -6.08 -10.30 2.20
CA THR A 276 -5.31 -11.21 3.06
C THR A 276 -4.88 -10.59 4.38
N ALA A 277 -4.57 -9.28 4.43
CA ALA A 277 -3.90 -8.70 5.59
C ALA A 277 -4.79 -8.64 6.84
N ALA A 278 -6.06 -8.25 6.71
CA ALA A 278 -6.95 -8.12 7.87
C ALA A 278 -7.21 -9.47 8.54
N SER A 279 -7.46 -10.52 7.75
CA SER A 279 -7.59 -11.90 8.24
C SER A 279 -6.32 -12.37 8.95
N ARG A 280 -5.15 -12.09 8.34
CA ARG A 280 -3.84 -12.55 8.80
C ARG A 280 -3.37 -11.83 10.07
N VAL A 281 -3.62 -10.52 10.17
CA VAL A 281 -3.29 -9.71 11.35
C VAL A 281 -4.34 -9.89 12.45
N GLY A 282 -5.55 -10.32 12.10
CA GLY A 282 -6.65 -10.53 13.03
C GLY A 282 -7.27 -9.22 13.51
N ILE A 283 -7.47 -8.24 12.62
CA ILE A 283 -8.28 -7.05 12.93
C ILE A 283 -9.72 -7.26 12.46
N PRO A 284 -10.72 -6.67 13.14
CA PRO A 284 -12.12 -6.69 12.71
C PRO A 284 -12.29 -6.26 11.25
N GLN A 285 -12.98 -7.10 10.46
CA GLN A 285 -13.28 -6.82 9.07
C GLN A 285 -14.67 -7.27 8.66
N ILE A 286 -15.29 -6.48 7.78
CA ILE A 286 -16.46 -6.90 7.01
C ILE A 286 -16.09 -6.85 5.54
N ILE A 287 -16.30 -7.97 4.84
CA ILE A 287 -16.05 -8.15 3.42
C ILE A 287 -17.37 -8.13 2.66
N SER A 288 -17.46 -7.34 1.59
CA SER A 288 -18.59 -7.37 0.67
C SER A 288 -18.14 -7.48 -0.79
N THR A 289 -19.09 -7.34 -1.72
CA THR A 289 -18.93 -7.71 -3.13
C THR A 289 -19.02 -6.51 -4.08
N GLY A 290 -18.83 -5.29 -3.56
CA GLY A 290 -18.97 -4.06 -4.32
C GLY A 290 -18.12 -4.04 -5.60
N ALA A 291 -18.76 -3.72 -6.73
CA ALA A 291 -18.19 -3.65 -8.06
C ALA A 291 -17.53 -4.95 -8.57
N LEU A 292 -17.78 -6.09 -7.92
CA LEU A 292 -17.22 -7.39 -8.30
C LEU A 292 -17.85 -7.95 -9.60
N ASP A 293 -18.91 -7.31 -10.08
CA ASP A 293 -19.63 -7.57 -11.32
C ASP A 293 -18.96 -7.00 -12.59
N CYS A 294 -17.82 -6.31 -12.45
CA CYS A 294 -17.05 -5.80 -13.59
C CYS A 294 -15.54 -5.98 -13.51
N VAL A 295 -14.92 -6.02 -14.69
CA VAL A 295 -13.48 -6.00 -14.93
C VAL A 295 -13.11 -4.68 -15.60
N ASN A 296 -12.02 -4.06 -15.16
CA ASN A 296 -11.63 -2.73 -15.59
C ASN A 296 -10.55 -2.79 -16.69
N PHE A 297 -10.73 -1.99 -17.74
CA PHE A 297 -9.75 -1.75 -18.79
C PHE A 297 -9.53 -0.25 -19.00
N GLY A 298 -8.51 0.06 -19.80
CA GLY A 298 -8.25 1.41 -20.25
C GLY A 298 -9.27 1.91 -21.28
N PRO A 299 -8.85 2.84 -22.17
CA PRO A 299 -9.66 3.26 -23.31
C PRO A 299 -10.17 2.06 -24.13
N ARG A 300 -11.35 2.19 -24.74
CA ARG A 300 -12.06 1.08 -25.40
C ARG A 300 -11.21 0.34 -26.44
N ASP A 301 -10.39 1.06 -27.19
CA ASP A 301 -9.50 0.52 -28.21
C ASP A 301 -8.33 -0.29 -27.64
N THR A 302 -8.00 -0.10 -26.36
CA THR A 302 -6.99 -0.87 -25.62
C THR A 302 -7.53 -2.18 -25.04
N VAL A 303 -8.85 -2.40 -25.07
CA VAL A 303 -9.46 -3.65 -24.60
C VAL A 303 -8.95 -4.83 -25.45
N PRO A 304 -8.40 -5.90 -24.83
CA PRO A 304 -7.87 -7.05 -25.55
C PRO A 304 -8.87 -7.65 -26.55
N GLU A 305 -8.39 -8.10 -27.71
CA GLU A 305 -9.24 -8.63 -28.81
C GLU A 305 -10.25 -9.69 -28.33
N ARG A 306 -9.78 -10.59 -27.46
CA ARG A 306 -10.59 -11.68 -26.88
C ARG A 306 -11.83 -11.20 -26.11
N PHE A 307 -11.86 -9.93 -25.70
CA PHE A 307 -12.94 -9.33 -24.92
C PHE A 307 -13.81 -8.36 -25.72
N ARG A 308 -13.52 -8.09 -27.00
CA ARG A 308 -14.27 -7.09 -27.79
C ARG A 308 -15.75 -7.43 -27.98
N GLY A 309 -16.09 -8.72 -27.99
CA GLY A 309 -17.48 -9.21 -28.09
C GLY A 309 -18.23 -9.26 -26.77
N ARG A 310 -17.60 -8.86 -25.67
CA ARG A 310 -18.22 -8.84 -24.33
C ARG A 310 -19.07 -7.58 -24.14
N ASP A 311 -19.83 -7.57 -23.06
CA ASP A 311 -20.64 -6.43 -22.64
C ASP A 311 -19.71 -5.35 -22.05
N LEU A 312 -19.38 -4.37 -22.91
CA LEU A 312 -18.43 -3.29 -22.63
C LEU A 312 -19.16 -1.96 -22.45
N LEU A 313 -19.06 -1.38 -21.26
CA LEU A 313 -19.55 -0.05 -20.91
C LEU A 313 -18.39 0.95 -20.90
N VAL A 314 -18.39 1.91 -21.81
CA VAL A 314 -17.42 3.03 -21.79
C VAL A 314 -17.82 3.96 -20.65
N HIS A 315 -17.04 3.95 -19.56
CA HIS A 315 -17.30 4.80 -18.40
C HIS A 315 -16.83 6.24 -18.66
N ASN A 316 -15.64 6.37 -19.24
CA ASN A 316 -15.11 7.62 -19.78
C ASN A 316 -14.03 7.30 -20.84
N ASP A 317 -13.43 8.33 -21.44
CA ASP A 317 -12.42 8.19 -22.50
C ASP A 317 -11.20 7.35 -22.07
N SER A 318 -10.94 7.23 -20.77
CA SER A 318 -9.80 6.50 -20.21
C SER A 318 -10.16 5.13 -19.63
N VAL A 319 -11.45 4.82 -19.42
CA VAL A 319 -11.88 3.63 -18.67
C VAL A 319 -13.07 2.96 -19.34
N THR A 320 -12.91 1.66 -19.61
CA THR A 320 -13.98 0.77 -20.08
C THR A 320 -14.21 -0.33 -19.06
N LEU A 321 -15.46 -0.52 -18.66
CA LEU A 321 -15.87 -1.60 -17.77
C LEU A 321 -16.40 -2.76 -18.61
N MET A 322 -15.99 -3.97 -18.30
CA MET A 322 -16.52 -5.19 -18.91
C MET A 322 -17.33 -5.96 -17.87
N ARG A 323 -18.57 -6.33 -18.19
CA ARG A 323 -19.38 -7.17 -17.30
C ARG A 323 -18.75 -8.55 -17.11
N ALA A 324 -18.68 -9.00 -15.86
CA ALA A 324 -18.29 -10.37 -15.52
C ALA A 324 -19.31 -11.38 -16.07
N SER A 325 -18.82 -12.50 -16.59
CA SER A 325 -19.66 -13.65 -16.98
C SER A 325 -20.04 -14.50 -15.78
N ASP A 326 -21.02 -15.39 -15.92
CA ASP A 326 -21.44 -16.30 -14.84
C ASP A 326 -20.31 -17.25 -14.40
N GLU A 327 -19.45 -17.65 -15.35
CA GLU A 327 -18.24 -18.44 -15.07
C GLU A 327 -17.22 -17.63 -14.26
N GLU A 328 -17.00 -16.36 -14.62
CA GLU A 328 -16.10 -15.47 -13.91
C GLU A 328 -16.64 -15.17 -12.50
N MET A 329 -17.95 -14.93 -12.35
CA MET A 329 -18.61 -14.75 -11.04
C MET A 329 -18.47 -15.98 -10.15
N THR A 330 -18.62 -17.18 -10.73
CA THR A 330 -18.36 -18.46 -10.04
C THR A 330 -16.91 -18.54 -9.56
N GLY A 331 -15.94 -18.22 -10.44
CA GLY A 331 -14.52 -18.18 -10.08
C GLY A 331 -14.19 -17.16 -8.99
N LEU A 332 -14.88 -16.02 -8.97
CA LEU A 332 -14.73 -14.98 -7.96
C LEU A 332 -15.21 -15.44 -6.58
N GLY A 333 -16.28 -16.23 -6.52
CA GLY A 333 -16.77 -16.84 -5.27
C GLY A 333 -15.71 -17.76 -4.66
N THR A 334 -15.14 -18.65 -5.47
CA THR A 334 -14.02 -19.51 -5.07
C THR A 334 -12.81 -18.69 -4.61
N ARG A 335 -12.41 -17.68 -5.38
CA ARG A 335 -11.23 -16.87 -5.09
C ARG A 335 -11.37 -16.11 -3.77
N MET A 336 -12.54 -15.54 -3.49
CA MET A 336 -12.79 -14.84 -2.23
C MET A 336 -12.70 -15.81 -1.05
N ALA A 337 -13.34 -16.99 -1.13
CA ALA A 337 -13.25 -18.01 -0.09
C ALA A 337 -11.79 -18.43 0.17
N GLU A 338 -11.01 -18.72 -0.88
CA GLU A 338 -9.60 -19.09 -0.77
C GLU A 338 -8.78 -18.02 -0.03
N ARG A 339 -8.98 -16.74 -0.35
CA ARG A 339 -8.26 -15.63 0.29
C ARG A 339 -8.59 -15.48 1.76
N VAL A 340 -9.87 -15.56 2.11
CA VAL A 340 -10.31 -15.49 3.51
C VAL A 340 -9.75 -16.67 4.28
N VAL A 341 -10.04 -17.90 3.84
CA VAL A 341 -9.72 -19.14 4.57
C VAL A 341 -8.21 -19.32 4.76
N ALA A 342 -7.39 -19.06 3.73
CA ALA A 342 -5.95 -19.26 3.81
C ALA A 342 -5.24 -18.34 4.81
N ASN A 343 -5.88 -17.24 5.22
CA ASN A 343 -5.30 -16.22 6.08
C ASN A 343 -6.06 -16.05 7.40
N LEU A 344 -7.08 -16.84 7.67
CA LEU A 344 -8.00 -16.63 8.79
C LEU A 344 -7.35 -17.04 10.12
N ASP A 345 -6.82 -16.07 10.87
CA ASP A 345 -6.25 -16.32 12.21
C ASP A 345 -7.32 -16.26 13.31
N LYS A 346 -8.17 -15.22 13.28
CA LYS A 346 -9.27 -15.00 14.24
C LYS A 346 -10.63 -14.98 13.52
N PRO A 347 -11.27 -16.15 13.28
CA PRO A 347 -12.52 -16.26 12.50
C PRO A 347 -13.62 -15.31 12.96
N TRP A 348 -13.77 -15.13 14.27
CA TRP A 348 -14.77 -14.27 14.89
C TRP A 348 -14.58 -12.76 14.66
N ARG A 349 -13.44 -12.34 14.09
CA ARG A 349 -13.17 -10.96 13.67
C ARG A 349 -13.49 -10.72 12.21
N THR A 350 -14.01 -11.72 11.50
CA THR A 350 -14.32 -11.62 10.07
C THR A 350 -15.82 -11.84 9.85
N ALA A 351 -16.42 -10.99 9.05
CA ALA A 351 -17.77 -11.17 8.54
C ALA A 351 -17.79 -10.99 7.02
N ILE A 352 -18.63 -11.75 6.32
CA ILE A 352 -18.84 -11.66 4.87
C ILE A 352 -20.31 -11.34 4.64
N TRP A 353 -20.60 -10.22 3.99
CA TRP A 353 -21.94 -9.68 3.80
C TRP A 353 -22.26 -9.52 2.32
N LEU A 354 -23.29 -10.24 1.85
CA LEU A 354 -23.64 -10.37 0.44
C LEU A 354 -24.94 -9.61 0.10
N PRO A 355 -24.87 -8.48 -0.63
CA PRO A 355 -26.03 -7.75 -1.15
C PRO A 355 -26.49 -8.36 -2.48
N MET A 356 -27.37 -9.35 -2.42
CA MET A 356 -27.76 -10.18 -3.57
C MET A 356 -28.64 -9.48 -4.61
N ALA A 357 -29.18 -8.28 -4.32
CA ALA A 357 -29.96 -7.51 -5.30
C ALA A 357 -29.08 -6.60 -6.19
N GLY A 358 -27.76 -6.59 -5.99
CA GLY A 358 -26.82 -5.96 -6.90
C GLY A 358 -25.52 -5.54 -6.24
N PHE A 359 -24.40 -5.84 -6.91
CA PHE A 359 -23.04 -5.57 -6.43
C PHE A 359 -22.54 -4.17 -6.81
N SER A 360 -23.24 -3.45 -7.68
CA SER A 360 -22.91 -2.08 -8.05
C SER A 360 -24.13 -1.30 -8.52
N SER A 361 -24.00 0.01 -8.71
CA SER A 361 -25.04 0.79 -9.40
C SER A 361 -25.33 0.30 -10.83
N LEU A 362 -24.46 -0.52 -11.43
CA LEU A 362 -24.66 -1.07 -12.77
C LEU A 362 -25.49 -2.34 -12.77
N SER A 363 -25.36 -3.18 -11.74
CA SER A 363 -26.11 -4.43 -11.61
C SER A 363 -27.35 -4.33 -10.72
N SER A 364 -27.49 -3.25 -9.95
CA SER A 364 -28.68 -2.97 -9.15
C SER A 364 -29.87 -2.48 -10.00
N LEU A 365 -31.04 -2.34 -9.37
CA LEU A 365 -32.28 -1.81 -9.97
C LEU A 365 -32.01 -0.55 -10.84
N ARG A 366 -32.48 -0.60 -12.09
CA ARG A 366 -32.31 0.39 -13.18
C ARG A 366 -30.89 0.52 -13.74
N GLY A 367 -29.95 -0.29 -13.29
CA GLY A 367 -28.61 -0.36 -13.86
C GLY A 367 -28.60 -1.10 -15.21
N PRO A 368 -27.63 -0.81 -16.10
CA PRO A 368 -27.52 -1.46 -17.41
C PRO A 368 -27.32 -2.99 -17.36
N TRP A 369 -26.91 -3.53 -16.22
CA TRP A 369 -26.69 -4.96 -16.00
C TRP A 369 -27.68 -5.57 -15.00
N GLU A 370 -28.78 -4.87 -14.70
CA GLU A 370 -29.85 -5.39 -13.85
C GLU A 370 -30.35 -6.74 -14.38
N GLY A 371 -30.32 -7.78 -13.53
CA GLY A 371 -30.75 -9.13 -13.88
C GLY A 371 -29.85 -9.85 -14.89
N MET A 372 -28.69 -9.29 -15.25
CA MET A 372 -27.78 -9.87 -16.24
C MET A 372 -26.57 -10.60 -15.61
N VAL A 373 -26.33 -10.43 -14.31
CA VAL A 373 -25.15 -10.97 -13.60
C VAL A 373 -25.56 -12.18 -12.74
N GLY A 374 -24.88 -13.33 -12.92
CA GLY A 374 -25.12 -14.55 -12.16
C GLY A 374 -24.54 -14.54 -10.74
N PHE A 375 -25.18 -13.83 -9.80
CA PHE A 375 -24.75 -13.77 -8.39
C PHE A 375 -24.85 -15.11 -7.64
N GLU A 376 -25.74 -16.00 -8.07
CA GLU A 376 -25.95 -17.28 -7.38
C GLU A 376 -24.72 -18.19 -7.48
N GLY A 377 -24.10 -18.29 -8.66
CA GLY A 377 -22.88 -19.08 -8.85
C GLY A 377 -21.70 -18.57 -7.99
N PHE A 378 -21.62 -17.25 -7.78
CA PHE A 378 -20.69 -16.65 -6.83
C PHE A 378 -21.00 -17.12 -5.40
N ARG A 379 -22.25 -16.99 -4.95
CA ARG A 379 -22.68 -17.36 -3.59
C ARG A 379 -22.42 -18.83 -3.30
N GLU A 380 -22.83 -19.72 -4.20
CA GLU A 380 -22.66 -21.18 -4.03
C GLU A 380 -21.19 -21.56 -3.86
N ASN A 381 -20.29 -21.00 -4.68
CA ASN A 381 -18.87 -21.33 -4.61
C ASN A 381 -18.16 -20.68 -3.43
N LEU A 382 -18.58 -19.46 -3.04
CA LEU A 382 -18.12 -18.86 -1.79
C LEU A 382 -18.50 -19.75 -0.59
N VAL A 383 -19.78 -20.13 -0.46
CA VAL A 383 -20.26 -20.99 0.64
C VAL A 383 -19.53 -22.32 0.65
N LYS A 384 -19.38 -22.95 -0.51
CA LYS A 384 -18.64 -24.21 -0.65
C LYS A 384 -17.18 -24.07 -0.19
N GLY A 385 -16.51 -22.99 -0.59
CA GLY A 385 -15.12 -22.72 -0.19
C GLY A 385 -14.97 -22.40 1.30
N LEU A 386 -15.98 -21.77 1.91
CA LEU A 386 -16.01 -21.48 3.34
C LEU A 386 -16.44 -22.67 4.21
N GLY A 387 -17.10 -23.70 3.63
CA GLY A 387 -17.86 -24.72 4.36
C GLY A 387 -17.14 -25.35 5.56
N GLY A 388 -15.92 -25.85 5.37
CA GLY A 388 -15.16 -26.45 6.47
C GLY A 388 -14.80 -25.47 7.60
N VAL A 389 -14.75 -24.17 7.33
CA VAL A 389 -14.54 -23.14 8.36
C VAL A 389 -15.86 -22.77 9.01
N LEU A 390 -16.93 -22.55 8.24
CA LEU A 390 -18.25 -22.21 8.79
C LEU A 390 -18.81 -23.29 9.73
N GLU A 391 -18.52 -24.56 9.45
CA GLU A 391 -18.93 -25.69 10.30
C GLU A 391 -18.15 -25.75 11.63
N ASN A 392 -16.86 -25.40 11.61
CA ASN A 392 -15.97 -25.52 12.77
C ASN A 392 -15.87 -24.23 13.60
N GLU A 393 -16.14 -23.08 12.98
CA GLU A 393 -15.97 -21.74 13.55
C GLU A 393 -17.29 -20.96 13.45
N PRO A 394 -18.27 -21.22 14.34
CA PRO A 394 -19.62 -20.64 14.25
C PRO A 394 -19.65 -19.12 14.45
N ARG A 395 -18.52 -18.51 14.78
CA ARG A 395 -18.36 -17.06 14.95
C ARG A 395 -17.92 -16.35 13.67
N LEU A 396 -17.52 -17.07 12.61
CA LEU A 396 -17.36 -16.48 11.28
C LEU A 396 -18.75 -16.15 10.73
N GLU A 397 -19.04 -14.87 10.56
CA GLU A 397 -20.37 -14.42 10.16
C GLU A 397 -20.50 -14.40 8.64
N LEU A 398 -21.51 -15.11 8.10
CA LEU A 398 -21.94 -14.98 6.71
C LEU A 398 -23.38 -14.46 6.69
N ARG A 399 -23.57 -13.25 6.16
CA ARG A 399 -24.87 -12.61 6.03
C ARG A 399 -25.24 -12.46 4.55
N VAL A 400 -26.41 -12.93 4.18
CA VAL A 400 -26.94 -12.87 2.82
C VAL A 400 -28.24 -12.09 2.84
N GLU A 401 -28.32 -11.04 2.05
CA GLU A 401 -29.47 -10.12 2.06
C GLU A 401 -29.92 -9.81 0.64
N ASP A 402 -31.24 -9.75 0.43
CA ASP A 402 -31.84 -9.37 -0.86
C ASP A 402 -31.93 -7.84 -0.98
N VAL A 403 -30.79 -7.17 -0.82
CA VAL A 403 -30.63 -5.70 -0.95
C VAL A 403 -29.48 -5.38 -1.89
N GLY A 404 -29.49 -4.19 -2.50
CA GLY A 404 -28.39 -3.70 -3.30
C GLY A 404 -27.27 -3.08 -2.44
N ILE A 405 -26.02 -3.17 -2.91
CA ILE A 405 -24.84 -2.64 -2.20
C ILE A 405 -25.01 -1.15 -1.80
N ASN A 406 -25.68 -0.37 -2.65
CA ASN A 406 -25.84 1.08 -2.51
C ASN A 406 -27.07 1.50 -1.72
N GLU A 407 -27.83 0.55 -1.18
CA GLU A 407 -28.91 0.87 -0.26
C GLU A 407 -28.35 1.33 1.08
N GLU A 408 -28.86 2.45 1.60
CA GLU A 408 -28.35 3.05 2.84
C GLU A 408 -28.40 2.08 4.01
N ALA A 409 -29.48 1.29 4.13
CA ALA A 409 -29.65 0.31 5.20
C ALA A 409 -28.56 -0.77 5.22
N PHE A 410 -28.07 -1.20 4.05
CA PHE A 410 -26.97 -2.17 3.95
C PHE A 410 -25.66 -1.54 4.46
N ALA A 411 -25.33 -0.36 3.96
CA ALA A 411 -24.12 0.37 4.33
C ALA A 411 -24.11 0.76 5.82
N GLU A 412 -25.25 1.20 6.35
CA GLU A 412 -25.43 1.51 7.77
C GLU A 412 -25.23 0.28 8.65
N SER A 413 -25.92 -0.82 8.31
CA SER A 413 -25.83 -2.07 9.07
C SER A 413 -24.41 -2.60 9.08
N ALA A 414 -23.69 -2.54 7.96
CA ALA A 414 -22.30 -2.99 7.88
C ALA A 414 -21.38 -2.10 8.72
N ALA A 415 -21.51 -0.77 8.63
CA ALA A 415 -20.74 0.15 9.47
C ALA A 415 -20.99 -0.07 10.98
N CYS A 416 -22.25 -0.21 11.38
CA CYS A 416 -22.64 -0.50 12.76
C CYS A 416 -22.09 -1.84 13.25
N ARG A 417 -22.18 -2.90 12.43
CA ARG A 417 -21.61 -4.20 12.79
C ARG A 417 -20.10 -4.13 12.96
N LEU A 418 -19.38 -3.41 12.10
CA LEU A 418 -17.93 -3.26 12.25
C LEU A 418 -17.57 -2.56 13.57
N LEU A 419 -18.34 -1.54 13.96
CA LEU A 419 -18.16 -0.86 15.24
C LEU A 419 -18.36 -1.79 16.45
N GLU A 420 -19.32 -2.70 16.37
CA GLU A 420 -19.54 -3.75 17.37
C GLU A 420 -18.38 -4.73 17.41
N MET A 421 -17.96 -5.26 16.25
CA MET A 421 -16.83 -6.19 16.15
C MET A 421 -15.53 -5.58 16.68
N MET A 422 -15.30 -4.27 16.47
CA MET A 422 -14.17 -3.55 17.07
C MET A 422 -14.26 -3.49 18.60
N LYS A 423 -15.44 -3.25 19.17
CA LYS A 423 -15.63 -3.26 20.63
C LYS A 423 -15.43 -4.67 21.21
N GLU A 424 -15.98 -5.69 20.56
CA GLU A 424 -15.82 -7.10 20.94
C GLU A 424 -14.34 -7.51 20.92
N ALA A 425 -13.61 -7.11 19.87
CA ALA A 425 -12.18 -7.37 19.74
C ALA A 425 -11.34 -6.75 20.87
N GLU A 426 -11.60 -5.48 21.20
CA GLU A 426 -10.95 -4.80 22.31
C GLU A 426 -11.24 -5.44 23.68
N GLU A 427 -12.45 -5.98 23.88
CA GLU A 427 -12.80 -6.69 25.10
C GLU A 427 -12.09 -8.04 25.22
N GLU A 428 -12.02 -8.81 24.13
CA GLU A 428 -11.33 -10.10 24.10
C GLU A 428 -9.81 -9.94 24.27
N ASP A 429 -9.18 -8.97 23.57
CA ASP A 429 -7.75 -8.70 23.73
C ASP A 429 -7.40 -8.30 25.18
N ARG A 430 -8.28 -7.54 25.85
CA ARG A 430 -8.12 -7.21 27.28
C ARG A 430 -8.25 -8.44 28.18
N ARG A 431 -9.18 -9.35 27.90
CA ARG A 431 -9.35 -10.59 28.67
C ARG A 431 -8.14 -11.49 28.52
N GLU A 432 -7.64 -11.68 27.30
CA GLU A 432 -6.42 -12.45 27.02
C GLU A 432 -5.21 -11.85 27.75
N HIS A 433 -5.00 -10.54 27.63
CA HIS A 433 -3.88 -9.87 28.30
C HIS A 433 -3.91 -10.08 29.82
N ASN A 434 -5.09 -9.89 30.45
CA ASN A 434 -5.29 -10.10 31.88
C ASN A 434 -5.10 -11.56 32.31
N PHE A 435 -5.48 -12.52 31.46
CA PHE A 435 -5.30 -13.95 31.76
C PHE A 435 -3.82 -14.34 31.79
N PHE A 436 -3.03 -13.87 30.81
CA PHE A 436 -1.60 -14.20 30.73
C PHE A 436 -0.71 -13.41 31.72
N HIS A 437 -1.12 -12.20 32.13
CA HIS A 437 -0.32 -11.33 33.02
C HIS A 437 -0.88 -11.20 34.45
N GLY A 438 -2.10 -11.71 34.71
CA GLY A 438 -2.81 -11.53 35.98
C GLY A 438 -2.52 -12.57 37.08
N ASN A 439 -1.85 -13.69 36.79
CA ASN A 439 -1.60 -14.74 37.79
C ASN A 439 -0.40 -14.49 38.74
N GLY A 440 0.15 -13.27 38.77
CA GLY A 440 1.24 -12.88 39.68
C GLY A 440 0.82 -12.47 41.10
N ARG A 441 -0.48 -12.49 41.43
CA ARG A 441 -0.96 -12.17 42.79
C ARG A 441 -2.13 -13.05 43.20
N VAL A 442 -1.82 -14.26 43.66
CA VAL A 442 -2.67 -14.94 44.64
C VAL A 442 -1.88 -14.98 45.94
N ARG A 443 -2.47 -14.35 46.96
CA ARG A 443 -1.96 -14.27 48.34
C ARG A 443 -2.02 -15.62 49.03
#